data_AF-A0A6P0XHC8-F1
#
_entry.id   AF-A0A6P0XHC8-F1
#
_cell.length_a   1.000
_cell.length_b   1.000
_cell.length_c   1.000
_cell.angle_alpha   90.00
_cell.angle_beta   90.00
_cell.angle_gamma   90.00
#
_symmetry.space_group_name_H-M   'P 1'
#
loop_
_entity.id
_entity.type
_entity.pdbx_description
1 polymer ?
#
loop_
_entity_poly.entity_id
_entity_poly.type
_entity_poly.pdbx_seq_one_letter_code
_entity_poly.pdbx_strand_id
1 'polypeptide(L)'
;MLSVSSQEHGEFLVLNEMQLRYNTEMPLRMGAYAALAEEKYKKPVYPVLINILEPSTPTEIVNCYESEFLNLRAYQDYRVINLWEIEAQTVFQQPLPSLLPFVPILKGGGEEATVRQALQLLREDEQLLELENLLAFFATFVLTYSRRCPYGTTRDSSVWETLTAV
;
A
#
# COMPACT_ATOMS: atom_id res chain seq x y z
N MET A 1 9.67 -4.60 10.51
CA MET A 1 10.97 -3.88 10.52
C MET A 1 12.05 -4.80 9.98
N LEU A 2 12.88 -4.32 9.07
CA LEU A 2 13.89 -5.09 8.35
C LEU A 2 15.27 -4.48 8.57
N SER A 3 16.29 -5.30 8.78
CA SER A 3 17.68 -4.83 8.74
C SER A 3 18.16 -4.82 7.30
N VAL A 4 18.69 -3.69 6.85
CA VAL A 4 19.15 -3.48 5.47
C VAL A 4 20.61 -3.03 5.51
N SER A 5 21.40 -3.47 4.53
CA SER A 5 22.77 -3.02 4.32
C SER A 5 22.87 -2.41 2.93
N SER A 6 23.39 -1.19 2.85
CA SER A 6 23.68 -0.47 1.61
C SER A 6 25.16 -0.07 1.58
N GLN A 7 25.75 -0.08 0.38
CA GLN A 7 27.12 0.40 0.20
C GLN A 7 27.27 1.89 0.56
N GLU A 8 26.23 2.69 0.35
CA GLU A 8 26.27 4.14 0.59
C GLU A 8 25.95 4.53 2.04
N HIS A 9 25.03 3.80 2.68
CA HIS A 9 24.47 4.19 3.99
C HIS A 9 24.83 3.23 5.14
N GLY A 10 25.57 2.15 4.85
CA GLY A 10 25.88 1.12 5.83
C GLY A 10 24.65 0.34 6.27
N GLU A 11 24.65 -0.10 7.53
CA GLU A 11 23.54 -0.86 8.10
C GLU A 11 22.50 0.06 8.76
N PHE A 12 21.23 -0.12 8.39
CA PHE A 12 20.11 0.63 8.95
C PHE A 12 18.86 -0.23 9.03
N LEU A 13 17.84 0.28 9.71
CA LEU A 13 16.54 -0.39 9.87
C LEU A 13 15.50 0.27 8.99
N VAL A 14 14.79 -0.51 8.19
CA VAL A 14 13.56 -0.06 7.52
C VAL A 14 12.37 -0.39 8.41
N LEU A 15 11.67 0.63 8.88
CA LEU A 15 10.49 0.49 9.71
C LEU A 15 9.24 0.75 8.87
N ASN A 16 8.67 -0.32 8.33
CA ASN A 16 7.41 -0.27 7.59
C ASN A 16 6.22 -0.32 8.55
N GLU A 17 5.31 0.63 8.41
CA GLU A 17 3.99 0.66 9.04
C GLU A 17 2.94 0.68 7.94
N MET A 18 2.07 -0.34 7.89
CA MET A 18 1.02 -0.45 6.88
C MET A 18 -0.32 -0.02 7.47
N GLN A 19 -1.03 0.85 6.78
CA GLN A 19 -2.35 1.32 7.16
C GLN A 19 -3.34 1.06 6.02
N LEU A 20 -4.50 0.48 6.36
CA LEU A 20 -5.54 0.25 5.35
C LEU A 20 -6.04 1.58 4.77
N ARG A 21 -6.21 2.60 5.62
CA ARG A 21 -6.46 4.00 5.26
C ARG A 21 -5.66 4.88 6.20
N TYR A 22 -5.31 6.08 5.74
CA TYR A 22 -4.54 7.02 6.56
C TYR A 22 -5.25 7.34 7.89
N ASN A 23 -4.47 7.44 8.96
CA ASN A 23 -4.90 7.83 10.29
C ASN A 23 -4.16 9.12 10.69
N THR A 24 -4.87 10.13 11.16
CA THR A 24 -4.29 11.43 11.53
C THR A 24 -3.33 11.35 12.72
N GLU A 25 -3.40 10.28 13.51
CA GLU A 25 -2.47 10.00 14.62
C GLU A 25 -1.16 9.33 14.15
N MET A 26 -1.02 9.02 12.85
CA MET A 26 0.18 8.39 12.31
C MET A 26 1.47 9.16 12.59
N PRO A 27 1.53 10.50 12.49
CA PRO A 27 2.76 11.24 12.80
C PRO A 27 3.32 10.90 14.17
N LEU A 28 2.50 11.00 15.22
CA LEU A 28 2.89 10.69 16.60
C LEU A 28 3.40 9.24 16.73
N ARG A 29 2.69 8.28 16.12
CA ARG A 29 3.10 6.87 16.12
C ARG A 29 4.42 6.65 15.40
N MET A 30 4.61 7.25 14.22
CA MET A 30 5.85 7.14 13.45
C MET A 30 7.04 7.72 14.22
N GLY A 31 6.85 8.88 14.88
CA GLY A 31 7.82 9.45 15.81
C GLY A 31 8.22 8.49 16.93
N ALA A 32 7.23 7.91 17.61
CA ALA A 32 7.47 6.96 18.69
C ALA A 32 8.17 5.68 18.20
N TYR A 33 7.76 5.14 17.06
CA TYR A 33 8.31 3.91 16.50
C TYR A 33 9.77 4.08 16.06
N ALA A 34 10.09 5.19 15.39
CA ALA A 34 11.46 5.49 14.99
C ALA A 34 12.37 5.62 16.22
N ALA A 35 11.97 6.43 17.21
CA ALA A 35 12.76 6.63 18.43
C ALA A 35 12.98 5.35 19.23
N LEU A 36 11.94 4.52 19.41
CA LEU A 36 12.04 3.25 20.13
C LEU A 36 12.92 2.23 19.39
N ALA A 37 12.84 2.18 18.05
CA ALA A 37 13.67 1.29 17.25
C ALA A 37 15.15 1.72 17.29
N GLU A 38 15.42 3.01 17.13
CA GLU A 38 16.78 3.55 17.20
C GLU A 38 17.40 3.31 18.57
N GLU A 39 16.64 3.54 19.65
CA GLU A 39 17.08 3.25 21.02
C GLU A 39 17.41 1.76 21.17
N LYS A 40 16.50 0.87 20.79
CA LYS A 40 16.66 -0.56 21.02
C LYS A 40 17.83 -1.18 20.24
N TYR A 41 18.02 -0.77 18.99
CA TYR A 41 18.95 -1.43 18.08
C TYR A 41 20.23 -0.64 17.82
N LYS A 42 20.30 0.62 18.26
CA LYS A 42 21.47 1.50 18.07
C LYS A 42 21.88 1.61 16.59
N LYS A 43 20.91 1.62 15.68
CA LYS A 43 21.08 1.77 14.23
C LYS A 43 20.19 2.88 13.70
N PRO A 44 20.61 3.61 12.64
CA PRO A 44 19.73 4.53 11.94
C PRO A 44 18.42 3.85 11.51
N VAL A 45 17.32 4.58 11.59
CA VAL A 45 15.99 4.09 11.21
C VAL A 45 15.46 4.90 10.04
N TYR A 46 14.99 4.20 9.01
CA TYR A 46 14.27 4.75 7.87
C TYR A 46 12.78 4.37 8.00
N PRO A 47 11.97 5.24 8.63
CA PRO A 47 10.54 4.99 8.80
C PRO A 47 9.76 5.19 7.49
N VAL A 48 8.88 4.25 7.19
CA VAL A 48 8.04 4.23 5.99
C VAL A 48 6.60 3.93 6.38
N LEU A 49 5.70 4.86 6.10
CA LEU A 49 4.25 4.69 6.17
C LEU A 49 3.73 4.27 4.80
N ILE A 50 3.00 3.14 4.74
CA ILE A 50 2.36 2.64 3.52
C ILE A 50 0.85 2.71 3.72
N ASN A 51 0.19 3.57 2.95
CA ASN A 51 -1.27 3.64 2.94
C ASN A 51 -1.81 2.82 1.76
N ILE A 52 -2.71 1.90 2.05
CA ILE A 52 -3.26 0.96 1.05
C ILE A 52 -4.38 1.63 0.26
N LEU A 53 -5.43 2.13 0.91
CA LEU A 53 -6.59 2.73 0.26
C LEU A 53 -6.60 4.25 0.43
N GLU A 54 -7.00 4.94 -0.63
CA GLU A 54 -7.20 6.39 -0.62
C GLU A 54 -8.23 6.77 0.46
N PRO A 55 -8.01 7.81 1.28
CA PRO A 55 -9.00 8.27 2.25
C PRO A 55 -10.35 8.59 1.60
N SER A 56 -11.46 8.19 2.24
CA SER A 56 -12.81 8.46 1.71
C SER A 56 -13.18 9.95 1.70
N THR A 57 -12.45 10.76 2.47
CA THR A 57 -12.59 12.21 2.57
C THR A 57 -11.25 12.86 2.27
N PRO A 58 -11.21 14.01 1.59
CA PRO A 58 -9.96 14.76 1.39
C PRO A 58 -9.26 14.96 2.73
N THR A 59 -8.10 14.34 2.88
CA THR A 59 -7.32 14.34 4.12
C THR A 59 -5.89 14.64 3.74
N GLU A 60 -5.28 15.61 4.41
CA GLU A 60 -3.86 15.88 4.24
C GLU A 60 -3.05 14.72 4.83
N ILE A 61 -2.25 14.08 3.98
CA ILE A 61 -1.34 13.01 4.38
C ILE A 61 0.03 13.66 4.60
N VAL A 62 0.39 13.86 5.86
CA VAL A 62 1.68 14.43 6.24
C VAL A 62 2.76 13.35 6.28
N ASN A 63 4.01 13.78 6.12
CA ASN A 63 5.21 12.94 6.06
C ASN A 63 6.19 13.21 7.22
N CYS A 64 5.76 13.97 8.23
CA CYS A 64 6.57 14.24 9.40
C CYS A 64 5.70 14.34 10.66
N TYR A 65 6.33 14.04 11.79
CA TYR A 65 5.86 14.43 13.11
C TYR A 65 6.56 15.70 13.53
N GLU A 66 5.78 16.66 14.01
CA GLU A 66 6.28 17.90 14.58
C GLU A 66 5.51 18.24 15.85
N SER A 67 6.23 18.62 16.89
CA SER A 67 5.65 19.12 18.13
C SER A 67 6.59 20.11 18.81
N GLU A 68 6.01 21.10 19.47
CA GLU A 68 6.74 22.07 20.28
C GLU A 68 6.09 22.22 21.65
N PHE A 69 6.89 22.12 22.71
CA PHE A 69 6.44 22.35 24.08
C PHE A 69 7.52 23.05 24.88
N LEU A 70 7.21 24.23 25.45
CA LEU A 70 8.18 25.05 26.20
C LEU A 70 9.48 25.32 25.41
N ASN A 71 9.38 25.61 24.11
CA ASN A 71 10.49 25.78 23.16
C ASN A 71 11.35 24.53 22.92
N LEU A 72 10.91 23.35 23.37
CA LEU A 72 11.50 22.06 23.00
C LEU A 72 10.79 21.53 21.76
N ARG A 73 11.54 21.29 20.69
CA ARG A 73 11.02 20.77 19.43
C ARG A 73 11.32 19.29 19.29
N ALA A 74 10.28 18.52 18.95
CA ALA A 74 10.43 17.16 18.47
C ALA A 74 10.08 17.14 16.98
N TYR A 75 10.93 16.51 16.18
CA TYR A 75 10.76 16.42 14.74
C TYR A 75 11.23 15.06 14.24
N GLN A 76 10.40 14.40 13.43
CA GLN A 76 10.73 13.13 12.80
C GLN A 76 10.13 13.07 11.40
N ASP A 77 10.99 13.04 10.38
CA ASP A 77 10.57 12.72 9.02
C ASP A 77 10.28 11.24 8.85
N TYR A 78 9.36 10.92 7.95
CA TYR A 78 9.15 9.56 7.46
C TYR A 78 8.74 9.56 5.99
N ARG A 79 9.04 8.46 5.31
CA ARG A 79 8.60 8.28 3.93
C ARG A 79 7.13 7.88 3.92
N VAL A 80 6.34 8.51 3.07
CA VAL A 80 4.97 8.07 2.78
C VAL A 80 4.94 7.39 1.42
N ILE A 81 4.24 6.26 1.34
CA ILE A 81 3.93 5.54 0.10
C ILE A 81 2.42 5.33 0.09
N ASN A 82 1.74 6.00 -0.84
CA ASN A 82 0.32 5.82 -1.08
C ASN A 82 0.15 4.88 -2.28
N LEU A 83 -0.44 3.69 -2.08
CA LEU A 83 -0.50 2.69 -3.14
C LEU A 83 -1.33 3.16 -4.36
N TRP A 84 -2.37 3.95 -4.15
CA TRP A 84 -3.19 4.52 -5.22
C TRP A 84 -2.48 5.57 -6.09
N GLU A 85 -1.28 6.02 -5.70
CA GLU A 85 -0.45 6.93 -6.50
C GLU A 85 0.56 6.16 -7.38
N ILE A 86 0.77 4.87 -7.11
CA ILE A 86 1.72 4.03 -7.85
C ILE A 86 1.06 3.53 -9.13
N GLU A 87 1.72 3.69 -10.27
CA GLU A 87 1.23 3.20 -11.56
C GLU A 87 1.22 1.66 -11.58
N ALA A 88 0.06 1.06 -11.81
CA ALA A 88 -0.11 -0.40 -11.87
C ALA A 88 0.84 -1.07 -12.87
N GLN A 89 1.12 -0.38 -13.99
CA GLN A 89 1.99 -0.89 -15.03
C GLN A 89 3.42 -1.19 -14.55
N THR A 90 3.89 -0.48 -13.51
CA THR A 90 5.22 -0.69 -12.91
C THR A 90 5.38 -2.10 -12.37
N VAL A 91 4.31 -2.68 -11.78
CA VAL A 91 4.29 -4.03 -11.22
C VAL A 91 4.49 -5.10 -12.30
N PHE A 92 4.04 -4.84 -13.53
CA PHE A 92 4.20 -5.78 -14.64
C PHE A 92 5.55 -5.62 -15.36
N GLN A 93 6.11 -4.42 -15.38
CA GLN A 93 7.40 -4.15 -16.03
C GLN A 93 8.59 -4.73 -15.24
N GLN A 94 8.51 -4.64 -13.91
CA GLN A 94 9.45 -5.27 -13.00
C GLN A 94 8.61 -6.21 -12.15
N PRO A 95 8.55 -7.52 -12.47
CA PRO A 95 7.68 -8.43 -11.75
C PRO A 95 8.06 -8.42 -10.28
N LEU A 96 7.22 -7.76 -9.48
CA LEU A 96 7.25 -7.72 -8.03
C LEU A 96 6.03 -8.52 -7.58
N PRO A 97 6.15 -9.86 -7.47
CA PRO A 97 4.97 -10.71 -7.36
C PRO A 97 4.17 -10.44 -6.08
N SER A 98 4.84 -9.96 -5.03
CA SER A 98 4.23 -9.50 -3.78
C SER A 98 3.32 -8.28 -3.92
N LEU A 99 3.42 -7.52 -5.01
CA LEU A 99 2.57 -6.36 -5.29
C LEU A 99 1.35 -6.69 -6.17
N LEU A 100 1.33 -7.85 -6.83
CA LEU A 100 0.21 -8.28 -7.66
C LEU A 100 -1.16 -8.19 -6.95
N PRO A 101 -1.29 -8.55 -5.67
CA PRO A 101 -2.58 -8.48 -4.99
C PRO A 101 -3.11 -7.06 -4.83
N PHE A 102 -2.23 -6.07 -4.83
CA PHE A 102 -2.60 -4.67 -4.69
C PHE A 102 -2.93 -4.02 -6.02
N VAL A 103 -2.71 -4.69 -7.16
CA VAL A 103 -2.99 -4.12 -8.49
C VAL A 103 -4.35 -3.43 -8.58
N PRO A 104 -5.48 -3.99 -8.09
CA PRO A 104 -6.78 -3.34 -8.21
C PRO A 104 -6.84 -1.93 -7.62
N ILE A 105 -6.04 -1.63 -6.60
CA ILE A 105 -6.03 -0.34 -5.88
C ILE A 105 -4.90 0.60 -6.32
N LEU A 106 -4.02 0.16 -7.22
CA LEU A 106 -2.99 1.00 -7.81
C LEU A 106 -3.60 1.97 -8.83
N LYS A 107 -2.85 3.02 -9.18
CA LYS A 107 -3.26 3.98 -10.21
C LYS A 107 -3.41 3.26 -11.55
N GLY A 108 -4.60 3.35 -12.15
CA GLY A 108 -4.95 2.65 -13.39
C GLY A 108 -5.12 1.13 -13.26
N GLY A 109 -5.06 0.59 -12.04
CA GLY A 109 -5.05 -0.86 -11.80
C GLY A 109 -6.43 -1.51 -11.66
N GLY A 110 -7.47 -0.71 -11.45
CA GLY A 110 -8.86 -1.18 -11.29
C GLY A 110 -9.57 -1.58 -12.58
N GLU A 111 -8.93 -1.46 -13.75
CA GLU A 111 -9.51 -1.87 -15.03
C GLU A 111 -9.58 -3.40 -15.16
N GLU A 112 -10.65 -3.93 -15.75
CA GLU A 112 -10.87 -5.38 -15.86
C GLU A 112 -9.69 -6.10 -16.53
N ALA A 113 -9.14 -5.53 -17.60
CA ALA A 113 -8.00 -6.10 -18.30
C ALA A 113 -6.75 -6.19 -17.39
N THR A 114 -6.49 -5.13 -16.62
CA THR A 114 -5.37 -5.02 -15.69
C THR A 114 -5.50 -6.01 -14.52
N VAL A 115 -6.69 -6.11 -13.93
CA VAL A 115 -6.99 -7.08 -12.85
C VAL A 115 -6.86 -8.51 -13.35
N ARG A 116 -7.37 -8.81 -14.55
CA ARG A 116 -7.26 -10.14 -15.17
C ARG A 116 -5.82 -10.53 -15.43
N GLN A 117 -4.99 -9.60 -15.91
CA GLN A 117 -3.56 -9.82 -16.11
C GLN A 117 -2.86 -10.15 -14.78
N ALA A 118 -3.15 -9.40 -13.71
CA ALA A 118 -2.58 -9.68 -12.39
C ALA A 118 -3.00 -11.04 -11.84
N LEU A 119 -4.28 -11.41 -12.02
CA LEU A 119 -4.80 -12.73 -11.65
C LEU A 119 -4.12 -13.87 -12.42
N GLN A 120 -3.88 -13.68 -13.72
CA GLN A 120 -3.17 -14.67 -14.53
C GLN A 120 -1.75 -14.90 -14.00
N LEU A 121 -1.01 -13.82 -13.71
CA LEU A 121 0.34 -13.92 -13.15
C LEU A 121 0.38 -14.60 -11.77
N LEU A 122 -0.62 -14.37 -10.91
CA LEU A 122 -0.73 -15.06 -9.62
C LEU A 122 -0.96 -16.57 -9.77
N ARG A 123 -1.74 -16.99 -10.78
CA ARG A 123 -2.06 -18.40 -11.02
C ARG A 123 -0.95 -19.17 -11.73
N GLU A 124 -0.06 -18.47 -12.41
CA GLU A 124 1.13 -19.05 -13.05
C GLU A 124 2.20 -19.44 -12.01
N ASP A 125 2.11 -18.95 -10.77
CA ASP A 125 3.02 -19.26 -9.67
C ASP A 125 2.28 -19.94 -8.51
N GLU A 126 2.53 -21.24 -8.31
CA GLU A 126 1.90 -22.02 -7.24
C GLU A 126 2.17 -21.45 -5.84
N GLN A 127 3.25 -20.70 -5.63
CA GLN A 127 3.56 -20.08 -4.34
C GLN A 127 2.70 -18.85 -4.05
N LEU A 128 2.04 -18.29 -5.06
CA LEU A 128 1.27 -17.05 -4.97
C LEU A 128 -0.24 -17.27 -5.03
N LEU A 129 -0.69 -18.52 -5.16
CA LEU A 129 -2.12 -18.88 -5.18
C LEU A 129 -2.87 -18.33 -3.96
N GLU A 130 -2.27 -18.33 -2.77
CA GLU A 130 -2.89 -17.78 -1.56
C GLU A 130 -3.15 -16.27 -1.66
N LEU A 131 -2.40 -15.56 -2.50
CA LEU A 131 -2.54 -14.13 -2.70
C LEU A 131 -3.69 -13.76 -3.65
N GLU A 132 -4.26 -14.74 -4.38
CA GLU A 132 -5.45 -14.53 -5.23
C GLU A 132 -6.62 -14.00 -4.40
N ASN A 133 -6.83 -14.55 -3.20
CA ASN A 133 -7.89 -14.09 -2.28
C ASN A 133 -7.67 -12.64 -1.84
N LEU A 134 -6.42 -12.23 -1.67
CA LEU A 134 -6.08 -10.86 -1.30
C LEU A 134 -6.33 -9.89 -2.47
N LEU A 135 -6.03 -10.32 -3.70
CA LEU A 135 -6.39 -9.57 -4.92
C LEU A 135 -7.91 -9.40 -5.03
N ALA A 136 -8.66 -10.49 -4.85
CA ALA A 136 -10.11 -10.49 -4.89
C ALA A 136 -10.70 -9.54 -3.84
N PHE A 137 -10.18 -9.58 -2.61
CA PHE A 137 -10.55 -8.65 -1.55
C PHE A 137 -10.35 -7.20 -1.97
N PHE A 138 -9.18 -6.84 -2.50
CA PHE A 138 -8.92 -5.45 -2.92
C PHE A 138 -9.75 -5.00 -4.12
N ALA A 139 -10.06 -5.90 -5.04
CA ALA A 139 -10.96 -5.61 -6.15
C ALA A 139 -12.36 -5.18 -5.67
N THR A 140 -12.84 -5.71 -4.54
CA THR A 140 -14.18 -5.34 -4.00
C THR A 140 -14.31 -3.85 -3.65
N PHE A 141 -13.22 -3.19 -3.25
CA PHE A 141 -13.20 -1.76 -2.89
C PHE A 141 -13.28 -0.84 -4.10
N VAL A 142 -12.86 -1.32 -5.28
CA VAL A 142 -12.82 -0.52 -6.52
C VAL A 142 -14.05 -0.78 -7.37
N LEU A 143 -14.53 -2.03 -7.40
CA LEU A 143 -15.69 -2.45 -8.19
C LEU A 143 -17.04 -1.93 -7.68
N THR A 144 -17.10 -1.39 -6.46
CA THR A 144 -18.31 -0.71 -5.95
C THR A 144 -18.53 0.66 -6.58
N TYR A 145 -17.51 1.26 -7.20
CA TYR A 145 -17.61 2.57 -7.85
C TYR A 145 -18.07 2.50 -9.32
N SER A 146 -17.79 1.40 -10.02
CA SER A 146 -18.15 1.22 -11.45
C SER A 146 -19.63 0.89 -11.68
N ARG A 147 -20.43 0.64 -10.62
CA ARG A 147 -21.88 0.42 -10.73
C ARG A 147 -22.73 1.70 -10.71
N ARG A 148 -22.13 2.89 -10.60
CA ARG A 148 -22.83 4.17 -10.80
C ARG A 148 -22.47 4.82 -12.13
N CYS A 149 -22.67 4.09 -13.23
CA CYS A 149 -22.89 4.72 -14.54
C CYS A 149 -24.42 4.85 -14.76
N PRO A 150 -24.98 6.07 -14.89
CA PRO A 150 -26.42 6.26 -15.10
C PRO A 150 -26.88 5.90 -16.53
N TYR A 151 -25.98 5.51 -17.43
CA TYR A 151 -26.30 5.11 -18.79
C TYR A 151 -25.66 3.77 -19.11
N GLY A 152 -26.52 2.81 -19.45
CA GLY A 152 -26.20 1.40 -19.51
C GLY A 152 -25.31 0.98 -20.67
N THR A 153 -24.49 -0.02 -20.41
CA THR A 153 -24.35 -1.19 -21.29
C THR A 153 -23.82 -2.32 -20.43
N THR A 154 -24.60 -3.40 -20.33
CA THR A 154 -24.22 -4.64 -19.64
C THR A 154 -23.00 -5.24 -20.32
N ARG A 155 -21.88 -5.34 -19.59
CA ARG A 155 -20.75 -6.19 -19.97
C ARG A 155 -20.79 -7.49 -19.18
N ASP A 156 -20.42 -8.53 -19.91
CA ASP A 156 -20.60 -9.96 -19.67
C ASP A 156 -20.21 -10.42 -18.25
N SER A 157 -21.07 -11.25 -17.66
CA SER A 157 -21.10 -11.53 -16.22
C SER A 157 -20.25 -12.74 -15.78
N SER A 158 -19.50 -13.37 -16.69
CA SER A 158 -18.92 -14.71 -16.47
C SER A 158 -17.63 -14.75 -15.62
N VAL A 159 -16.97 -13.62 -15.39
CA VAL A 159 -15.72 -13.57 -14.58
C VAL A 159 -16.03 -13.29 -13.10
N TRP A 160 -17.21 -12.75 -12.83
CA TRP A 160 -17.59 -12.23 -11.51
C TRP A 160 -18.08 -13.31 -10.56
N GLU A 161 -18.59 -14.43 -11.07
CA GLU A 161 -19.01 -15.55 -10.22
C GLU A 161 -17.82 -16.26 -9.56
N THR A 162 -16.62 -16.19 -10.15
CA THR A 162 -15.44 -16.87 -9.60
C THR A 162 -14.80 -16.13 -8.42
N LEU A 163 -14.97 -14.80 -8.31
CA LEU A 163 -14.33 -13.99 -7.27
C LEU A 163 -15.19 -13.80 -6.00
N THR A 164 -16.49 -14.06 -6.07
CA THR A 164 -17.43 -14.01 -4.93
C THR A 164 -17.72 -15.38 -4.29
N ALA A 165 -17.08 -16.46 -4.76
CA ALA A 165 -17.34 -17.82 -4.29
C ALA A 165 -16.35 -18.34 -3.23
N VAL A 166 -15.53 -17.47 -2.64
CA VAL A 166 -14.64 -17.77 -1.50
C VAL A 166 -15.10 -17.01 -0.26
#